data_AF-A0A524E025-F1
#
_entry.id   AF-A0A524E025-F1
#
_cell.length_a   1.000
_cell.length_b   1.000
_cell.length_c   1.000
_cell.angle_alpha   90.00
_cell.angle_beta   90.00
_cell.angle_gamma   90.00
#
_symmetry.space_group_name_H-M   'P 1'
#
loop_
_entity.id
_entity.type
_entity.pdbx_description
1 polymer ?
#
loop_
_entity_poly.entity_id
_entity_poly.type
_entity_poly.pdbx_seq_one_letter_code
_entity_poly.pdbx_strand_id
1 'polypeptide(L)'
;MFMLANVIAYVLDIIPGPTYAFFFGLILASAVIIYQSEENRSIGNLVFAAVGSAIAFLISGETAIVAVHTPLMTFISGALSITALILPGISGAFILLLVGQYEFIITIIKDIVLFDLTVFGIGGLIGVVSFSHLLKRLLASYRGPTLAFLVGLMIGALRLPLTMMVQSGTEILFLILPALAGFVIVYEAERRSSRMRRSYERERGKTPSEHNTSLS
;
A
#
# COMPACT_ATOMS: atom_id res chain seq x y z
N MET A 1 -2.01 -7.83 -16.47
CA MET A 1 -1.39 -6.74 -15.68
C MET A 1 -0.94 -5.58 -16.57
N PHE A 2 -0.16 -5.82 -17.64
CA PHE A 2 0.28 -4.77 -18.59
C PHE A 2 -0.86 -3.97 -19.26
N MET A 3 -1.95 -4.62 -19.70
CA MET A 3 -3.08 -3.89 -20.31
C MET A 3 -3.76 -2.90 -19.36
N LEU A 4 -3.96 -3.29 -18.09
CA LEU A 4 -4.62 -2.43 -17.11
C LEU A 4 -3.76 -1.22 -16.75
N ALA A 5 -2.44 -1.42 -16.60
CA ALA A 5 -1.50 -0.34 -16.33
C ALA A 5 -1.51 0.72 -17.44
N ASN A 6 -1.53 0.30 -18.71
CA ASN A 6 -1.58 1.21 -19.85
C ASN A 6 -2.90 1.98 -19.93
N VAL A 7 -4.03 1.34 -19.59
CA VAL A 7 -5.34 2.01 -19.54
C VAL A 7 -5.35 3.07 -18.44
N ILE A 8 -4.86 2.75 -17.24
CA ILE A 8 -4.80 3.72 -16.14
C ILE A 8 -3.89 4.89 -16.50
N ALA A 9 -2.73 4.63 -17.11
CA ALA A 9 -1.82 5.69 -17.58
C ALA A 9 -2.50 6.60 -18.61
N TYR A 10 -3.18 6.03 -19.59
CA TYR A 10 -3.93 6.79 -20.60
C TYR A 10 -5.04 7.66 -19.99
N VAL A 11 -5.76 7.14 -18.99
CA VAL A 11 -6.84 7.90 -18.32
C VAL A 11 -6.26 9.02 -17.43
N LEU A 12 -5.11 8.80 -16.80
CA LEU A 12 -4.38 9.83 -16.05
C LEU A 12 -3.94 11.00 -16.93
N ASP A 13 -3.62 10.76 -18.20
CA ASP A 13 -3.24 11.83 -19.14
C ASP A 13 -4.44 12.68 -19.57
N ILE A 14 -5.64 12.08 -19.69
CA ILE A 14 -6.84 12.79 -20.19
C ILE A 14 -7.61 13.48 -19.07
N ILE A 15 -7.86 12.77 -17.95
CA ILE A 15 -8.65 13.26 -16.81
C ILE A 15 -7.92 13.00 -15.48
N PRO A 16 -6.78 13.67 -15.23
CA PRO A 16 -5.95 13.44 -14.05
C PRO A 16 -6.72 13.67 -12.75
N GLY A 17 -7.41 14.81 -12.63
CA GLY A 17 -8.16 15.19 -11.41
C GLY A 17 -9.16 14.12 -10.95
N PRO A 18 -10.15 13.75 -11.80
CA PRO A 18 -11.10 12.69 -11.49
C PRO A 18 -10.44 11.34 -11.16
N THR A 19 -9.33 11.01 -11.80
CA THR A 19 -8.61 9.75 -11.57
C THR A 19 -7.92 9.73 -10.20
N TYR A 20 -7.24 10.82 -9.83
CA TYR A 20 -6.67 10.96 -8.49
C TYR A 20 -7.74 11.02 -7.41
N ALA A 21 -8.89 11.64 -7.70
CA ALA A 21 -10.03 11.65 -6.80
C ALA A 21 -10.58 10.23 -6.56
N PHE A 22 -10.69 9.42 -7.61
CA PHE A 22 -11.05 8.01 -7.48
C PHE A 22 -10.08 7.26 -6.56
N PHE A 23 -8.77 7.38 -6.78
CA PHE A 23 -7.75 6.77 -5.92
C PHE A 23 -7.78 7.26 -4.49
N PHE A 24 -8.01 8.57 -4.27
CA PHE A 24 -8.21 9.15 -2.94
C PHE A 24 -9.34 8.44 -2.20
N GLY A 25 -10.48 8.24 -2.86
CA GLY A 25 -11.63 7.51 -2.32
C GLY A 25 -11.30 6.06 -1.94
N LEU A 26 -10.58 5.33 -2.79
CA LEU A 26 -10.15 3.95 -2.55
C LEU A 26 -9.25 3.85 -1.30
N ILE A 27 -8.22 4.72 -1.21
CA ILE A 27 -7.27 4.72 -0.10
C ILE A 27 -7.98 5.09 1.21
N LEU A 28 -8.84 6.12 1.17
CA LEU A 28 -9.59 6.56 2.34
C LEU A 28 -10.54 5.48 2.86
N ALA A 29 -11.27 4.79 1.96
CA ALA A 29 -12.14 3.69 2.36
C ALA A 29 -11.35 2.57 3.05
N SER A 30 -10.23 2.17 2.48
CA SER A 30 -9.40 1.11 3.05
C SER A 30 -8.84 1.54 4.43
N ALA A 31 -8.40 2.80 4.59
CA ALA A 31 -7.93 3.32 5.88
C ALA A 31 -9.04 3.30 6.94
N VAL A 32 -10.26 3.72 6.56
CA VAL A 32 -11.44 3.72 7.44
C VAL A 32 -11.80 2.30 7.87
N ILE A 33 -11.79 1.33 6.95
CA ILE A 33 -12.14 -0.06 7.24
C ILE A 33 -11.12 -0.72 8.16
N ILE A 34 -9.84 -0.52 7.90
CA ILE A 34 -8.77 -1.06 8.75
C ILE A 34 -8.85 -0.46 10.15
N TYR A 35 -9.06 0.85 10.26
CA TYR A 35 -9.25 1.52 11.55
C TYR A 35 -10.48 0.99 12.30
N GLN A 36 -11.58 0.72 11.60
CA GLN A 36 -12.78 0.13 12.21
C GLN A 36 -12.58 -1.32 12.65
N SER A 37 -11.65 -2.06 12.03
CA SER A 37 -11.31 -3.44 12.39
C SER A 37 -10.45 -3.56 13.66
N GLU A 38 -9.95 -2.46 14.18
CA GLU A 38 -9.14 -2.42 15.40
C GLU A 38 -10.03 -2.43 16.65
N GLU A 39 -9.98 -3.52 17.41
CA GLU A 39 -10.78 -3.70 18.63
C GLU A 39 -10.25 -2.89 19.83
N ASN A 40 -8.96 -2.54 19.84
CA ASN A 40 -8.32 -1.87 20.97
C ASN A 40 -7.83 -0.47 20.58
N ARG A 41 -8.70 0.53 20.74
CA ARG A 41 -8.42 1.95 20.43
C ARG A 41 -7.75 2.65 21.60
N SER A 42 -6.57 2.18 21.98
CA SER A 42 -5.76 2.86 22.99
C SER A 42 -5.26 4.21 22.47
N ILE A 43 -5.20 5.22 23.34
CA ILE A 43 -4.59 6.53 23.03
C ILE A 43 -3.12 6.36 22.58
N GLY A 44 -2.42 5.34 23.08
CA GLY A 44 -1.06 5.00 22.63
C GLY A 44 -0.98 4.68 21.13
N ASN A 45 -2.04 4.10 20.55
CA ASN A 45 -2.07 3.75 19.13
C ASN A 45 -2.19 4.99 18.24
N LEU A 46 -2.77 6.08 18.74
CA LEU A 46 -2.83 7.36 18.04
C LEU A 46 -1.43 7.92 17.74
N VAL A 47 -0.46 7.70 18.64
CA VAL A 47 0.93 8.12 18.41
C VAL A 47 1.53 7.37 17.23
N PHE A 48 1.29 6.05 17.13
CA PHE A 48 1.75 5.26 15.99
C PHE A 48 1.07 5.69 14.68
N ALA A 49 -0.22 6.00 14.71
CA ALA A 49 -0.92 6.56 13.56
C ALA A 49 -0.36 7.94 13.15
N ALA A 50 -0.07 8.82 14.12
CA ALA A 50 0.52 10.12 13.86
C ALA A 50 1.93 10.00 13.26
N VAL A 51 2.76 9.09 13.79
CA VAL A 51 4.09 8.81 13.25
C VAL A 51 4.00 8.25 11.83
N GLY A 52 3.12 7.27 11.57
CA GLY A 52 2.90 6.75 10.22
C GLY A 52 2.44 7.84 9.26
N SER A 53 1.47 8.65 9.67
CA SER A 53 0.97 9.77 8.86
C SER A 53 2.06 10.79 8.56
N ALA A 54 2.86 11.18 9.57
CA ALA A 54 3.98 12.11 9.39
C ALA A 54 5.02 11.54 8.42
N ILE A 55 5.41 10.28 8.58
CA ILE A 55 6.37 9.62 7.68
C ILE A 55 5.86 9.63 6.25
N ALA A 56 4.64 9.14 6.01
CA ALA A 56 4.07 9.10 4.66
C ALA A 56 3.88 10.51 4.08
N PHE A 57 3.43 11.46 4.89
CA PHE A 57 3.23 12.85 4.48
C PHE A 57 4.54 13.51 4.05
N LEU A 58 5.61 13.37 4.86
CA LEU A 58 6.93 13.92 4.55
C LEU A 58 7.50 13.27 3.30
N ILE A 59 7.47 11.93 3.27
CA ILE A 59 7.92 11.15 2.14
C ILE A 59 7.21 11.61 0.86
N SER A 60 5.88 11.75 0.85
CA SER A 60 5.09 12.20 -0.31
C SER A 60 5.37 13.62 -0.81
N GLY A 61 6.17 14.43 -0.11
CA GLY A 61 6.40 15.84 -0.44
C GLY A 61 7.79 16.22 -0.92
N GLU A 62 8.77 15.33 -0.86
CA GLU A 62 10.16 15.67 -1.19
C GLU A 62 10.57 15.27 -2.61
N THR A 63 11.49 16.05 -3.18
CA THR A 63 12.15 15.76 -4.46
C THR A 63 13.32 14.81 -4.27
N ALA A 64 13.59 14.01 -5.29
CA ALA A 64 14.65 13.01 -5.34
C ALA A 64 16.02 13.52 -4.83
N ILE A 65 16.66 12.74 -3.97
CA ILE A 65 18.07 12.93 -3.61
C ILE A 65 18.91 12.48 -4.82
N VAL A 66 19.91 13.24 -5.25
CA VAL A 66 20.86 12.73 -6.27
C VAL A 66 21.78 11.72 -5.61
N ALA A 67 21.55 10.43 -5.87
CA ALA A 67 22.31 9.34 -5.28
C ALA A 67 23.37 8.79 -6.24
N VAL A 68 24.53 8.42 -5.68
CA VAL A 68 25.58 7.70 -6.43
C VAL A 68 25.10 6.29 -6.74
N HIS A 69 25.14 5.91 -8.02
CA HIS A 69 24.76 4.56 -8.47
C HIS A 69 25.88 3.57 -8.12
N THR A 70 25.63 2.72 -7.13
CA THR A 70 26.53 1.62 -6.73
C THR A 70 25.73 0.33 -6.63
N PRO A 71 26.34 -0.86 -6.80
CA PRO A 71 25.62 -2.13 -6.67
C PRO A 71 24.93 -2.30 -5.31
N LEU A 72 25.53 -1.79 -4.23
CA LEU A 72 24.91 -1.77 -2.91
C LEU A 72 23.65 -0.88 -2.90
N MET A 73 23.72 0.28 -3.53
CA MET A 73 22.56 1.17 -3.65
C MET A 73 21.46 0.56 -4.53
N THR A 74 21.81 -0.13 -5.61
CA THR A 74 20.90 -0.89 -6.47
C THR A 74 20.19 -1.98 -5.68
N PHE A 75 20.93 -2.71 -4.84
CA PHE A 75 20.41 -3.73 -3.94
C PHE A 75 19.42 -3.14 -2.92
N ILE A 76 19.81 -2.07 -2.21
CA ILE A 76 18.96 -1.39 -1.22
C ILE A 76 17.71 -0.83 -1.89
N SER A 77 17.85 -0.29 -3.10
CA SER A 77 16.74 0.26 -3.89
C SER A 77 15.76 -0.82 -4.30
N GLY A 78 16.24 -2.00 -4.71
CA GLY A 78 15.39 -3.17 -4.90
C GLY A 78 14.67 -3.58 -3.63
N ALA A 79 15.40 -3.70 -2.52
CA ALA A 79 14.82 -4.08 -1.23
C ALA A 79 13.72 -3.13 -0.80
N LEU A 80 13.96 -1.82 -0.81
CA LEU A 80 12.99 -0.81 -0.37
C LEU A 80 11.82 -0.64 -1.34
N SER A 81 12.08 -0.54 -2.65
CA SER A 81 11.03 -0.29 -3.65
C SER A 81 10.07 -1.47 -3.80
N ILE A 82 10.57 -2.71 -3.80
CA ILE A 82 9.70 -3.89 -3.90
C ILE A 82 8.98 -4.12 -2.56
N THR A 83 9.65 -3.91 -1.42
CA THR A 83 8.97 -3.98 -0.11
C THR A 83 7.86 -2.94 0.02
N ALA A 84 8.05 -1.74 -0.51
CA ALA A 84 7.03 -0.70 -0.53
C ALA A 84 5.74 -1.13 -1.22
N LEU A 85 5.79 -2.03 -2.20
CA LEU A 85 4.59 -2.59 -2.83
C LEU A 85 3.70 -3.39 -1.86
N ILE A 86 4.22 -3.81 -0.71
CA ILE A 86 3.47 -4.49 0.35
C ILE A 86 2.84 -3.47 1.31
N LEU A 87 3.48 -2.31 1.51
CA LEU A 87 2.99 -1.29 2.44
C LEU A 87 1.80 -0.54 1.83
N PRO A 88 0.70 -0.36 2.57
CA PRO A 88 -0.46 0.36 2.07
C PRO A 88 -0.12 1.85 1.91
N GLY A 89 -0.43 2.41 0.74
CA GLY A 89 -0.24 3.83 0.45
C GLY A 89 1.18 4.25 0.05
N ILE A 90 2.16 3.34 -0.03
CA ILE A 90 3.52 3.67 -0.50
C ILE A 90 3.78 3.02 -1.86
N SER A 91 4.14 3.83 -2.86
CA SER A 91 4.49 3.33 -4.20
C SER A 91 5.98 2.98 -4.29
N GLY A 92 6.30 1.79 -4.84
CA GLY A 92 7.69 1.39 -5.06
C GLY A 92 8.45 2.31 -6.03
N ALA A 93 7.80 2.79 -7.08
CA ALA A 93 8.38 3.77 -8.01
C ALA A 93 8.67 5.11 -7.31
N PHE A 94 7.81 5.50 -6.36
CA PHE A 94 8.04 6.70 -5.57
C PHE A 94 9.23 6.57 -4.63
N ILE A 95 9.39 5.41 -3.98
CA ILE A 95 10.60 5.11 -3.21
C ILE A 95 11.85 5.27 -4.09
N LEU A 96 11.87 4.72 -5.31
CA LEU A 96 13.00 4.89 -6.21
C LEU A 96 13.31 6.35 -6.56
N LEU A 97 12.28 7.19 -6.69
CA LEU A 97 12.46 8.63 -6.89
C LEU A 97 13.12 9.25 -5.66
N LEU A 98 12.64 8.97 -4.44
CA LEU A 98 13.22 9.53 -3.21
C LEU A 98 14.69 9.18 -3.02
N VAL A 99 15.05 7.91 -3.25
CA VAL A 99 16.45 7.48 -3.16
C VAL A 99 17.29 7.83 -4.40
N GLY A 100 16.73 8.54 -5.39
CA GLY A 100 17.48 9.02 -6.55
C GLY A 100 17.85 7.96 -7.58
N GLN A 101 17.21 6.80 -7.53
CA GLN A 101 17.57 5.64 -8.34
C GLN A 101 16.56 5.38 -9.46
N TYR A 102 15.45 6.13 -9.53
CA TYR A 102 14.41 5.90 -10.54
C TYR A 102 14.93 5.86 -11.97
N GLU A 103 15.63 6.91 -12.42
CA GLU A 103 16.17 6.97 -13.79
C GLU A 103 17.16 5.84 -14.06
N PHE A 104 18.08 5.58 -13.13
CA PHE A 104 19.04 4.49 -13.26
C PHE A 104 18.36 3.13 -13.38
N ILE A 105 17.38 2.83 -12.51
CA ILE A 105 16.64 1.56 -12.55
C ILE A 105 15.84 1.42 -13.84
N ILE A 106 15.21 2.48 -14.33
CA ILE A 106 14.50 2.46 -15.62
C ILE A 106 15.46 2.19 -16.77
N THR A 107 16.66 2.78 -16.76
CA THR A 107 17.70 2.56 -17.78
C THR A 107 18.18 1.11 -17.79
N ILE A 108 18.56 0.54 -16.63
CA ILE A 108 19.02 -0.87 -16.58
C ILE A 108 17.95 -1.87 -16.98
N ILE A 109 16.66 -1.55 -16.78
CA ILE A 109 15.53 -2.37 -17.23
C ILE A 109 15.38 -2.29 -18.75
N LYS A 110 15.43 -1.07 -19.32
CA LYS A 110 15.31 -0.83 -20.76
C LYS A 110 16.46 -1.48 -21.54
N ASP A 111 17.68 -1.31 -21.04
CA ASP A 111 18.90 -1.79 -21.70
C ASP A 111 19.25 -3.24 -21.31
N ILE A 112 18.46 -3.86 -20.43
CA ILE A 112 18.64 -5.24 -19.94
C ILE A 112 20.06 -5.44 -19.39
N VAL A 113 20.48 -4.55 -18.50
CA VAL A 113 21.79 -4.66 -17.82
C VAL A 113 21.69 -5.76 -16.75
N LEU A 114 22.00 -6.99 -17.15
CA LEU A 114 21.75 -8.21 -16.37
C LEU A 114 22.34 -8.20 -14.96
N PHE A 115 23.53 -7.63 -14.79
CA PHE A 115 24.20 -7.57 -13.49
C PHE A 115 23.39 -6.74 -12.49
N ASP A 116 23.12 -5.47 -12.80
CA ASP A 116 22.36 -4.57 -11.92
C ASP A 116 20.91 -5.03 -11.74
N LEU A 117 20.29 -5.60 -12.79
CA LEU A 117 18.95 -6.15 -12.69
C LEU A 117 18.89 -7.34 -11.72
N THR A 118 19.91 -8.21 -11.74
CA THR A 118 20.01 -9.33 -10.79
C THR A 118 20.23 -8.81 -9.37
N VAL A 119 21.11 -7.83 -9.18
CA VAL A 119 21.35 -7.21 -7.87
C VAL A 119 20.09 -6.55 -7.32
N PHE A 120 19.37 -5.79 -8.14
CA PHE A 120 18.08 -5.19 -7.81
C PHE A 120 17.05 -6.26 -7.43
N GLY A 121 16.94 -7.32 -8.25
CA GLY A 121 16.00 -8.41 -8.04
C GLY A 121 16.26 -9.20 -6.75
N ILE A 122 17.53 -9.51 -6.44
CA ILE A 122 17.91 -10.19 -5.20
C ILE A 122 17.60 -9.29 -3.99
N GLY A 123 17.94 -8.00 -4.07
CA GLY A 123 17.59 -7.04 -3.02
C GLY A 123 16.09 -7.01 -2.76
N GLY A 124 15.29 -6.92 -3.81
CA GLY A 124 13.84 -6.95 -3.73
C GLY A 124 13.27 -8.23 -3.13
N LEU A 125 13.79 -9.40 -3.55
CA LEU A 125 13.37 -10.68 -3.00
C LEU A 125 13.66 -10.78 -1.50
N ILE A 126 14.88 -10.45 -1.08
CA ILE A 126 15.29 -10.46 0.33
C ILE A 126 14.46 -9.45 1.12
N GLY A 127 14.22 -8.25 0.57
CA GLY A 127 13.39 -7.22 1.17
C GLY A 127 11.97 -7.71 1.46
N VAL A 128 11.28 -8.24 0.44
CA VAL A 128 9.92 -8.77 0.55
C VAL A 128 9.83 -9.88 1.58
N VAL A 129 10.74 -10.85 1.53
CA VAL A 129 10.75 -11.99 2.46
C VAL A 129 10.97 -11.50 3.89
N SER A 130 11.98 -10.67 4.10
CA SER A 130 12.33 -10.16 5.44
C SER A 130 11.20 -9.31 6.02
N PHE A 131 10.64 -8.40 5.21
CA PHE A 131 9.56 -7.52 5.63
C PHE A 131 8.26 -8.27 5.90
N SER A 132 7.92 -9.26 5.08
CA SER A 132 6.71 -10.08 5.31
C SER A 132 6.78 -10.82 6.64
N HIS A 133 7.95 -11.35 7.01
CA HIS A 133 8.14 -11.98 8.32
C HIS A 133 8.09 -10.96 9.46
N LEU A 134 8.70 -9.78 9.29
CA LEU A 134 8.67 -8.71 10.27
C LEU A 134 7.23 -8.25 10.52
N LEU A 135 6.48 -7.92 9.46
CA LEU A 135 5.10 -7.46 9.55
C LEU A 135 4.19 -8.52 10.18
N LYS A 136 4.38 -9.80 9.83
CA LYS A 136 3.65 -10.90 10.46
C LYS A 136 3.92 -10.97 11.97
N ARG A 137 5.18 -10.81 12.41
CA ARG A 137 5.54 -10.79 13.83
C ARG A 137 4.96 -9.58 14.55
N LEU A 138 5.04 -8.40 13.94
CA LEU A 138 4.48 -7.16 14.50
C LEU A 138 2.96 -7.24 14.64
N LEU A 139 2.25 -7.77 13.64
CA LEU A 139 0.81 -7.97 13.74
C LEU A 139 0.41 -9.05 14.75
N ALA A 140 1.27 -10.04 15.01
CA ALA A 140 1.02 -11.07 16.01
C ALA A 140 1.20 -10.56 17.45
N SER A 141 2.24 -9.77 17.71
CA SER A 141 2.59 -9.31 19.06
C SER A 141 2.12 -7.89 19.39
N TYR A 142 1.99 -7.02 18.39
CA TYR A 142 1.69 -5.58 18.52
C TYR A 142 0.60 -5.14 17.53
N ARG A 143 -0.48 -5.93 17.44
CA ARG A 143 -1.56 -5.74 16.46
C ARG A 143 -2.09 -4.31 16.41
N GLY A 144 -2.49 -3.74 17.56
CA GLY A 144 -3.06 -2.39 17.64
C GLY A 144 -2.11 -1.30 17.12
N PRO A 145 -0.93 -1.11 17.74
CA PRO A 145 0.08 -0.17 17.26
C PRO A 145 0.44 -0.32 15.77
N THR A 146 0.56 -1.57 15.30
CA THR A 146 0.90 -1.84 13.89
C THR A 146 -0.23 -1.43 12.95
N LEU A 147 -1.49 -1.79 13.26
CA LEU A 147 -2.64 -1.38 12.44
C LEU A 147 -2.81 0.14 12.45
N ALA A 148 -2.65 0.79 13.61
CA ALA A 148 -2.72 2.23 13.71
C ALA A 148 -1.61 2.92 12.90
N PHE A 149 -0.38 2.40 12.93
CA PHE A 149 0.71 2.87 12.07
C PHE A 149 0.38 2.73 10.58
N LEU A 150 -0.15 1.59 10.15
CA LEU A 150 -0.54 1.36 8.76
C LEU A 150 -1.67 2.30 8.31
N VAL A 151 -2.70 2.50 9.15
CA VAL A 151 -3.76 3.48 8.90
C VAL A 151 -3.15 4.88 8.80
N GLY A 152 -2.22 5.22 9.70
CA GLY A 152 -1.45 6.44 9.65
C GLY A 152 -0.76 6.65 8.30
N LEU A 153 0.00 5.66 7.83
CA LEU A 153 0.66 5.69 6.52
C LEU A 153 -0.33 5.97 5.39
N MET A 154 -1.50 5.32 5.39
CA MET A 154 -2.53 5.51 4.36
C MET A 154 -3.08 6.94 4.38
N ILE A 155 -3.38 7.47 5.57
CA ILE A 155 -3.86 8.84 5.71
C ILE A 155 -2.80 9.86 5.29
N GLY A 156 -1.54 9.66 5.65
CA GLY A 156 -0.44 10.52 5.22
C GLY A 156 -0.22 10.49 3.71
N ALA A 157 -0.35 9.31 3.09
CA ALA A 157 -0.22 9.13 1.64
C ALA A 157 -1.34 9.81 0.84
N LEU A 158 -2.50 10.11 1.45
CA LEU A 158 -3.58 10.88 0.78
C LEU A 158 -3.12 12.28 0.36
N ARG A 159 -2.03 12.81 0.93
CA ARG A 159 -1.43 14.08 0.51
C ARG A 159 -1.20 14.12 -0.99
N LEU A 160 -0.63 13.05 -1.57
CA LEU A 160 -0.26 13.00 -2.99
C LEU A 160 -1.48 13.15 -3.92
N PRO A 161 -2.50 12.27 -3.88
CA PRO A 161 -3.68 12.42 -4.73
C PRO A 161 -4.42 13.73 -4.45
N LEU A 162 -4.46 14.20 -3.19
CA LEU A 162 -5.08 15.49 -2.86
C LEU A 162 -4.36 16.65 -3.57
N THR A 163 -3.02 16.70 -3.54
CA THR A 163 -2.25 17.73 -4.24
C THR A 163 -2.47 17.67 -5.76
N MET A 164 -2.56 16.48 -6.34
CA MET A 164 -2.80 16.30 -7.77
C MET A 164 -4.22 16.72 -8.19
N MET A 165 -5.22 16.47 -7.33
CA MET A 165 -6.59 16.96 -7.53
C MET A 165 -6.68 18.49 -7.51
N VAL A 166 -5.93 19.14 -6.61
CA VAL A 166 -5.89 20.62 -6.54
C VAL A 166 -5.16 21.20 -7.75
N GLN A 167 -4.05 20.58 -8.16
CA GLN A 167 -3.25 21.02 -9.31
C GLN A 167 -3.94 20.77 -10.66
N SER A 168 -4.87 19.80 -10.76
CA SER A 168 -5.56 19.51 -12.02
C SER A 168 -6.52 20.61 -12.47
N GLY A 169 -6.83 21.59 -11.62
CA GLY A 169 -7.74 22.70 -11.93
C GLY A 169 -9.17 22.25 -12.25
N THR A 170 -9.53 21.02 -11.89
CA THR A 170 -10.84 20.44 -12.17
C THR A 170 -11.86 20.93 -11.15
N GLU A 171 -13.07 21.25 -11.61
CA GLU A 171 -14.16 21.66 -10.71
C GLU A 171 -14.44 20.60 -9.65
N ILE A 172 -14.71 21.07 -8.42
CA ILE A 172 -14.89 20.22 -7.24
C ILE A 172 -15.98 19.16 -7.46
N LEU A 173 -17.05 19.50 -8.19
CA LEU A 173 -18.15 18.57 -8.48
C LEU A 173 -17.68 17.31 -9.22
N PHE A 174 -16.76 17.45 -10.19
CA PHE A 174 -16.21 16.33 -10.95
C PHE A 174 -15.16 15.54 -10.17
N LEU A 175 -14.70 16.05 -9.02
CA LEU A 175 -13.81 15.34 -8.11
C LEU A 175 -14.61 14.52 -7.08
N ILE A 176 -15.74 15.03 -6.60
CA ILE A 176 -16.54 14.37 -5.55
C ILE A 176 -17.12 13.03 -6.05
N LEU A 177 -17.71 13.01 -7.24
CA LEU A 177 -18.33 11.79 -7.80
C LEU A 177 -17.38 10.60 -7.89
N PRO A 178 -16.19 10.71 -8.54
CA PRO A 178 -15.25 9.60 -8.60
C PRO A 178 -14.66 9.24 -7.24
N ALA A 179 -14.42 10.21 -6.35
CA ALA A 179 -13.95 9.91 -4.99
C ALA A 179 -14.98 9.08 -4.20
N LEU A 180 -16.26 9.46 -4.26
CA LEU A 180 -17.33 8.68 -3.65
C LEU A 180 -17.47 7.29 -4.29
N ALA A 181 -17.38 7.21 -5.62
CA ALA A 181 -17.42 5.93 -6.32
C ALA A 181 -16.29 4.99 -5.86
N GLY A 182 -15.05 5.48 -5.80
CA GLY A 182 -13.91 4.72 -5.29
C GLY A 182 -14.13 4.27 -3.85
N PHE A 183 -14.57 5.19 -2.98
CA PHE A 183 -14.85 4.88 -1.58
C PHE A 183 -15.91 3.78 -1.44
N VAL A 184 -17.04 3.92 -2.12
CA VAL A 184 -18.16 2.96 -2.03
C VAL A 184 -17.77 1.59 -2.59
N ILE A 185 -17.00 1.54 -3.69
CA ILE A 185 -16.54 0.28 -4.28
C ILE A 185 -15.71 -0.52 -3.30
N VAL A 186 -14.69 0.09 -2.69
CA VAL A 186 -13.83 -0.60 -1.71
C VAL A 186 -14.61 -0.93 -0.45
N TYR A 187 -15.40 0.02 0.05
CA TYR A 187 -16.19 -0.17 1.26
C TYR A 187 -17.14 -1.37 1.13
N GLU A 188 -17.87 -1.49 0.03
CA GLU A 188 -18.80 -2.59 -0.17
C GLU A 188 -18.09 -3.91 -0.52
N ALA A 189 -17.01 -3.87 -1.32
CA ALA A 189 -16.21 -5.06 -1.63
C ALA A 189 -15.63 -5.70 -0.36
N GLU A 190 -15.05 -4.89 0.51
CA GLU A 190 -14.40 -5.36 1.73
C GLU A 190 -15.42 -5.76 2.81
N ARG A 191 -16.56 -5.06 2.88
CA ARG A 191 -17.70 -5.45 3.71
C ARG A 191 -18.32 -6.78 3.28
N ARG A 192 -18.35 -7.11 1.98
CA ARG A 192 -18.81 -8.42 1.48
C ARG A 192 -17.82 -9.53 1.79
N SER A 193 -16.53 -9.31 1.54
CA SER A 193 -15.46 -10.28 1.87
C SER A 193 -15.47 -10.65 3.36
N SER A 194 -15.60 -9.65 4.22
CA SER A 194 -15.67 -9.82 5.69
C SER A 194 -16.92 -10.58 6.18
N ARG A 195 -18.01 -10.55 5.41
CA ARG A 195 -19.23 -11.32 5.70
C ARG A 195 -19.07 -12.78 5.27
N MET A 196 -18.53 -13.03 4.07
CA MET A 196 -18.32 -14.38 3.53
C MET A 196 -17.35 -15.20 4.39
N ARG A 197 -16.24 -14.60 4.84
CA ARG A 197 -15.25 -15.31 5.67
C ARG A 197 -15.82 -15.76 7.01
N ARG A 198 -16.65 -14.93 7.65
CA ARG A 198 -17.37 -15.29 8.90
C ARG A 198 -18.42 -16.37 8.69
N SER A 199 -19.10 -16.40 7.54
CA SER A 199 -20.03 -17.48 7.22
C SER A 199 -19.30 -18.82 7.03
N TYR A 200 -18.19 -18.82 6.29
CA TYR A 200 -17.38 -20.02 6.07
C TYR A 200 -16.76 -20.59 7.36
N GLU A 201 -16.23 -19.73 8.24
CA GLU A 201 -15.69 -20.17 9.54
C GLU A 201 -16.77 -20.75 10.48
N ARG A 202 -18.01 -20.23 10.44
CA ARG A 202 -19.15 -20.80 11.18
C ARG A 202 -19.60 -22.15 10.63
N GLU A 203 -19.53 -22.34 9.32
CA GLU A 203 -19.87 -23.63 8.68
C GLU A 203 -18.80 -24.69 8.99
N ARG A 204 -17.52 -24.30 8.98
CA ARG A 204 -16.39 -25.20 9.29
C ARG A 204 -16.22 -25.50 10.78
N GLY A 205 -16.65 -24.59 11.67
CA GLY A 205 -16.75 -24.85 13.11
C GLY A 205 -17.89 -25.79 13.52
N LYS A 206 -18.79 -26.14 12.59
CA LYS A 206 -19.92 -27.08 12.82
C LYS A 206 -19.65 -28.51 12.35
N THR A 207 -18.52 -28.81 11.69
CA THR A 207 -18.14 -30.19 11.39
C THR A 207 -17.64 -30.90 12.67
N PRO A 208 -18.27 -32.01 13.11
CA PRO A 208 -17.97 -32.62 14.40
C PRO A 208 -16.55 -33.19 14.46
N SER A 209 -15.74 -32.73 15.42
CA SER A 209 -14.49 -33.38 15.84
C SER A 209 -14.71 -34.39 16.98
N GLU A 210 -15.93 -34.88 17.16
CA GLU A 210 -16.29 -35.83 18.23
C GLU A 210 -16.94 -37.08 17.64
N HIS A 211 -16.11 -37.92 17.00
CA HIS A 211 -16.46 -39.32 16.82
C HIS A 211 -15.20 -40.19 16.82
N ASN A 212 -14.42 -40.11 17.91
CA ASN A 212 -13.42 -41.14 18.19
C ASN A 212 -13.05 -41.21 19.69
N THR A 213 -14.02 -41.53 20.53
CA THR A 213 -13.79 -41.97 21.93
C THR A 213 -14.68 -43.14 22.35
N SER A 214 -15.30 -43.85 21.40
CA SER A 214 -15.95 -45.12 21.68
C SER A 214 -15.54 -46.12 20.61
N LEU A 215 -14.52 -46.93 20.91
CA LEU A 215 -14.24 -48.29 20.44
C LEU A 215 -12.71 -48.54 20.45
N SER A 216 -12.17 -48.83 21.64
CA SER A 216 -11.28 -49.97 21.93
C SER A 216 -10.79 -49.90 23.37
#